data_AF-A0A7W0TCF4-F1
#
_entry.id   AF-A0A7W0TCF4-F1
#
_cell.length_a   1.000
_cell.length_b   1.000
_cell.length_c   1.000
_cell.angle_alpha   90.00
_cell.angle_beta   90.00
_cell.angle_gamma   90.00
#
_symmetry.space_group_name_H-M   'P 1'
#
loop_
_entity.id
_entity.type
_entity.pdbx_description
1 polymer ?
#
loop_
_entity_poly.entity_id
_entity_poly.type
_entity_poly.pdbx_seq_one_letter_code
_entity_poly.pdbx_strand_id
1 'polypeptide(L)' 'MQIAELWRYPVKSLQGERLDAVAVTADGLDGDRQFAIYDVESGLGLTGRRVPELLFASARM' A
#
# COMPACT_ATOMS: atom_id res chain seq x y z
N MET A 1 18.04 -19.30 -6.42
CA MET A 1 17.32 -18.17 -5.79
C MET A 1 15.92 -18.16 -6.38
N GLN A 2 14.87 -18.12 -5.55
CA GLN A 2 13.47 -18.10 -6.00
C GLN A 2 12.67 -17.12 -5.16
N ILE A 3 11.70 -16.42 -5.76
CA ILE A 3 10.79 -15.52 -5.04
C ILE A 3 9.77 -16.39 -4.28
N ALA A 4 9.66 -16.17 -2.97
CA ALA A 4 8.72 -16.93 -2.13
C ALA A 4 7.29 -16.38 -2.22
N GLU A 5 7.14 -15.05 -2.17
CA GLU A 5 5.85 -14.38 -2.24
C GLU A 5 5.99 -13.00 -2.89
N LEU A 6 4.91 -12.52 -3.50
CA LEU A 6 4.79 -11.15 -4.01
C LEU A 6 3.63 -10.46 -3.28
N TRP A 7 3.90 -9.25 -2.80
CA TRP A 7 2.93 -8.44 -2.06
C TRP A 7 2.91 -7.03 -2.62
N ARG A 8 1.71 -6.50 -2.88
CA ARG A 8 1.47 -5.10 -3.25
C ARG A 8 0.69 -4.40 -2.15
N TYR A 9 1.00 -3.13 -1.89
CA TYR A 9 0.32 -2.31 -0.89
C TYR A 9 -0.33 -1.10 -1.58
N PRO A 10 -1.55 -1.21 -2.14
CA PRO A 10 -2.11 -0.17 -3.00
C PRO A 10 -2.24 1.19 -2.32
N VAL A 11 -2.50 1.19 -1.01
CA VAL A 11 -2.64 2.40 -0.20
C VAL A 11 -1.58 2.44 0.89
N LYS A 12 -0.91 3.59 1.04
CA LYS A 12 0.10 3.81 2.08
C LYS A 12 -0.45 3.50 3.47
N SER A 13 0.25 2.65 4.21
CA SER A 13 -0.06 2.22 5.59
C SER A 13 -1.26 1.29 5.78
N LEU A 14 -1.86 0.78 4.69
CA LEU A 14 -2.87 -0.29 4.74
C LEU A 14 -2.24 -1.67 4.57
N GLN A 15 -3.04 -2.72 4.75
CA GLN A 15 -2.63 -4.08 4.43
C GLN A 15 -2.36 -4.27 2.93
N GLY A 16 -1.45 -5.19 2.63
CA GLY A 16 -1.14 -5.57 1.26
C GLY A 16 -2.01 -6.71 0.75
N GLU A 17 -1.97 -6.90 -0.57
CA GLU A 17 -2.55 -8.03 -1.27
C GLU A 17 -1.44 -8.93 -1.82
N ARG A 18 -1.67 -10.24 -1.80
CA ARG A 18 -0.74 -11.21 -2.38
C ARG A 18 -1.00 -11.35 -3.87
N LEU A 19 0.06 -11.38 -4.68
CA LEU A 19 -0.01 -11.48 -6.13
C LEU A 19 0.73 -12.72 -6.63
N ASP A 20 0.29 -13.25 -7.76
CA ASP A 20 1.00 -14.32 -8.48
C ASP A 20 2.04 -13.74 -9.45
N ALA A 21 1.78 -12.55 -9.99
CA ALA A 21 2.66 -11.82 -10.89
C ALA A 21 2.39 -10.31 -10.81
N VAL A 22 3.39 -9.50 -11.13
CA VAL A 22 3.27 -8.04 -11.19
C VAL A 22 4.32 -7.45 -12.14
N ALA A 23 4.00 -6.35 -12.80
CA ALA A 23 4.96 -5.61 -13.62
C ALA A 23 5.89 -4.79 -12.72
N VAL A 24 7.19 -4.81 -13.03
CA VAL A 24 8.17 -3.93 -12.40
C VAL A 24 8.37 -2.72 -13.32
N THR A 25 8.13 -1.54 -12.77
CA THR A 25 8.30 -0.25 -13.43
C THR A 25 9.53 0.47 -12.87
N ALA A 26 9.86 1.65 -13.43
CA ALA A 26 10.94 2.48 -12.90
C ALA A 26 10.69 2.93 -11.45
N ASP A 27 9.42 3.07 -11.05
CA ASP A 27 9.00 3.57 -9.74
C ASP A 27 8.67 2.45 -8.73
N GLY A 28 8.79 1.19 -9.14
CA GLY A 28 8.49 0.02 -8.32
C GLY A 28 7.46 -0.91 -8.94
N LEU A 29 6.76 -1.69 -8.11
CA LEU A 29 5.71 -2.60 -8.57
C LEU A 29 4.50 -1.81 -9.06
N ASP A 30 3.94 -2.19 -10.19
CA ASP A 30 2.74 -1.54 -10.72
C ASP A 30 1.57 -1.56 -9.72
N GLY A 31 1.03 -0.37 -9.43
CA GLY A 31 -0.02 -0.14 -8.44
C GLY A 31 0.43 -0.11 -6.97
N ASP A 32 1.71 -0.28 -6.66
CA ASP A 32 2.20 -0.25 -5.28
C ASP A 32 2.30 1.19 -4.73
N ARG A 33 1.72 1.41 -3.54
CA ARG A 33 1.59 2.72 -2.87
C ARG A 33 1.08 3.86 -3.75
N GLN A 34 0.22 3.56 -4.72
CA GLN A 34 -0.36 4.56 -5.62
C GLN A 34 -1.27 5.56 -4.89
N PHE A 35 -1.84 5.16 -3.75
CA PHE A 35 -2.75 5.98 -2.97
C PHE A 35 -2.25 6.27 -1.56
N ALA A 36 -2.72 7.37 -1.00
CA ALA A 36 -2.56 7.72 0.40
C ALA A 36 -3.83 8.38 0.93
N ILE A 37 -4.13 8.18 2.21
CA ILE A 37 -5.27 8.79 2.87
C ILE A 37 -4.82 10.09 3.53
N TYR A 38 -5.59 11.15 3.29
CA TYR A 38 -5.39 12.46 3.89
C TYR A 38 -6.60 12.82 4.73
N ASP A 39 -6.33 13.40 5.90
CA ASP A 39 -7.36 14.10 6.64
C ASP A 39 -7.73 15.39 5.90
N VAL A 40 -9.02 15.58 5.61
CA VAL A 40 -9.50 16.69 4.77
C VAL A 40 -9.43 18.02 5.50
N GLU A 41 -9.63 18.02 6.82
CA GLU A 41 -9.64 19.24 7.63
C GLU A 41 -8.23 19.80 7.82
N SER A 42 -7.28 18.96 8.24
CA SER A 42 -5.90 19.36 8.50
C SER A 42 -4.99 19.30 7.26
N GLY A 43 -5.41 18.60 6.20
CA GLY A 43 -4.58 18.34 5.02
C GLY A 43 -3.40 17.40 5.29
N LEU A 44 -3.32 16.78 6.47
CA LEU A 44 -2.21 15.91 6.84
C LEU A 44 -2.42 14.50 6.29
N GLY A 45 -1.36 13.96 5.67
CA GLY A 45 -1.32 12.56 5.28
C GLY A 45 -1.35 11.66 6.51
N LEU A 46 -2.32 10.74 6.56
CA LEU A 46 -2.40 9.73 7.60
C LEU A 46 -1.29 8.69 7.42
N THR A 47 -0.81 8.14 8.54
CA THR A 47 0.24 7.12 8.55
C THR A 47 -0.09 6.09 9.60
N GLY A 48 0.36 4.84 9.41
CA GLY A 48 0.18 3.79 10.42
C GLY A 48 0.86 4.09 11.77
N ARG A 49 1.83 5.02 11.81
CA ARG A 49 2.42 5.49 13.08
C ARG A 49 1.49 6.41 13.87
N ARG A 50 0.70 7.23 13.17
CA ARG A 50 -0.22 8.20 13.78
C ARG A 50 -1.61 7.63 14.00
N VAL A 51 -2.04 6.76 13.09
CA VAL A 51 -3.36 6.12 13.07
C VAL A 51 -3.13 4.61 12.86
N PRO A 52 -2.80 3.86 13.92
CA PRO A 52 -2.52 2.42 13.83
C PRO A 52 -3.67 1.60 13.24
N GLU A 53 -4.90 2.10 13.33
CA GLU A 53 -6.11 1.47 12.80
C GLU A 53 -6.03 1.23 11.28
N LEU A 54 -5.24 2.04 10.58
CA LEU A 54 -4.97 1.87 9.15
C LEU A 54 -4.37 0.48 8.84
N LEU A 55 -3.64 -0.13 9.77
CA LEU A 55 -3.05 -1.46 9.61
C LEU A 55 -4.09 -2.59 9.58
N PHE A 56 -5.34 -2.31 9.94
CA PHE A 56 -6.44 -3.27 9.88
C PHE A 56 -7.35 -3.07 8.66
N ALA A 57 -7.14 -1.99 7.90
CA ALA A 57 -7.86 -1.75 6.65
C ALA A 57 -7.10 -2.37 5.47
N SER A 58 -7.86 -2.81 4.45
CA SER A 58 -7.31 -3.39 3.22
C SER A 58 -7.91 -2.73 1.98
N ALA A 59 -7.17 -2.80 0.89
CA ALA A 59 -7.59 -2.36 -0.44
C ALA A 59 -6.99 -3.32 -1.48
N ARG A 60 -7.63 -3.42 -2.65
CA ARG A 60 -7.17 -4.21 -3.79
C ARG A 60 -7.51 -3.49 -5.09
N MET A 61 -6.77 -3.79 -6.17
CA MET A 61 -7.03 -3.27 -7.51
C MET A 61 -7.80 -4.26 -8.39
#